data_AF-A0A532EEX3-F1
#
_entry.id   AF-A0A532EEX3-F1
#
_cell.length_a   1.000
_cell.length_b   1.000
_cell.length_c   1.000
_cell.angle_alpha   90.00
_cell.angle_beta   90.00
_cell.angle_gamma   90.00
#
_symmetry.space_group_name_H-M   'P 1'
#
loop_
_entity.id
_entity.type
_entity.pdbx_description
1 polymer ?
#
loop_
_entity_poly.entity_id
_entity_poly.type
_entity_poly.pdbx_seq_one_letter_code
_entity_poly.pdbx_strand_id
1 'polypeptide(L)'
;MQCPKCGWEQGNEQVECTRCGVIFAKLANAPRPVPATRPRPPVQDSAWFRLAEDWLLTTEESVNPFHFTGRVLAFLVLVLWGWRFMTTPLETNYTGESFLHLVNLPFHEAGHLLFMPFGRFMTILGGSLGQILMPLVCLGTFLLKTRDPFGGSVALWWTAENFMDVAPYINDARAMDLLLLGGFTGKEVDAHDWNNLLTMLGWLQYDHGLAKLSYGMGTVLMLLALAWGAMLLHRQYRRLDW
;
A
#
# COMPACT_ATOMS: atom_id res chain seq x y z
N MET A 1 -56.09 -47.34 2.37
CA MET A 1 -54.84 -46.56 2.15
C MET A 1 -55.17 -45.08 2.11
N GLN A 2 -54.29 -44.24 2.68
CA GLN A 2 -54.43 -42.79 2.65
C GLN A 2 -53.65 -42.20 1.48
N CYS A 3 -54.27 -41.31 0.70
CA CYS A 3 -53.63 -40.70 -0.46
C CYS A 3 -52.54 -39.69 -0.04
N PRO A 4 -51.28 -39.80 -0.50
CA PRO A 4 -50.19 -38.90 -0.08
C PRO A 4 -50.34 -37.47 -0.60
N LYS A 5 -51.13 -37.27 -1.66
CA LYS A 5 -51.32 -35.96 -2.31
C LYS A 5 -52.41 -35.12 -1.66
N CYS A 6 -53.51 -35.75 -1.21
CA CYS A 6 -54.68 -35.03 -0.69
C CYS A 6 -55.22 -35.55 0.65
N GLY A 7 -54.63 -36.60 1.22
CA GLY A 7 -54.98 -37.13 2.54
C GLY A 7 -56.26 -37.96 2.61
N TRP A 8 -56.93 -38.24 1.48
CA TRP A 8 -58.19 -39.00 1.43
C TRP A 8 -57.98 -40.49 1.72
N GLU A 9 -58.83 -41.07 2.57
CA GLU A 9 -58.83 -42.52 2.85
C GLU A 9 -59.76 -43.27 1.89
N GLN A 10 -59.23 -44.36 1.32
CA GLN A 10 -59.96 -45.23 0.40
C GLN A 10 -59.47 -46.67 0.50
N GLY A 11 -60.21 -47.63 -0.08
CA GLY A 11 -59.86 -49.05 -0.09
C GLY A 11 -58.51 -49.32 -0.76
N ASN A 12 -57.81 -50.39 -0.34
CA ASN A 12 -56.46 -50.72 -0.81
C ASN A 12 -56.40 -51.27 -2.24
N GLU A 13 -57.53 -51.61 -2.85
CA GLU A 13 -57.60 -52.24 -4.18
C GLU A 13 -57.63 -51.24 -5.35
N GLN A 14 -57.62 -49.93 -5.05
CA GLN A 14 -57.76 -48.91 -6.08
C GLN A 14 -56.42 -48.40 -6.62
N VAL A 15 -56.31 -48.39 -7.95
CA VAL A 15 -55.11 -47.98 -8.69
C VAL A 15 -54.91 -46.45 -8.69
N GLU A 16 -55.99 -45.70 -8.51
CA GLU A 16 -56.01 -44.24 -8.44
C GLU A 16 -56.83 -43.70 -7.27
N CYS A 17 -56.59 -42.45 -6.90
CA CYS A 17 -57.38 -41.78 -5.87
C CYS A 17 -58.72 -41.27 -6.42
N THR A 18 -59.84 -41.74 -5.89
CA THR A 18 -61.18 -41.31 -6.34
C THR A 18 -61.44 -39.82 -6.19
N ARG A 19 -60.72 -39.15 -5.28
CA ARG A 19 -60.92 -37.73 -4.99
C ARG A 19 -60.06 -36.80 -5.83
N CYS A 20 -58.79 -37.12 -6.03
CA CYS A 20 -57.84 -36.21 -6.71
C CYS A 20 -57.25 -36.77 -8.01
N GLY A 21 -57.64 -37.98 -8.39
CA GLY A 21 -57.23 -38.63 -9.64
C GLY A 21 -55.75 -39.00 -9.71
N VAL A 22 -55.02 -39.01 -8.58
CA VAL A 22 -53.60 -39.41 -8.61
C VAL A 22 -53.50 -40.93 -8.74
N ILE A 23 -52.74 -41.37 -9.73
CA ILE A 23 -52.42 -42.80 -9.94
C ILE A 23 -51.24 -43.16 -9.03
N PHE A 24 -51.42 -44.10 -8.10
CA PHE A 24 -50.41 -44.40 -7.08
C PHE A 24 -49.12 -44.97 -7.67
N ALA A 25 -49.20 -45.76 -8.75
CA ALA A 25 -48.03 -46.27 -9.46
C ALA A 25 -47.17 -45.15 -10.06
N LYS A 26 -47.80 -44.05 -10.51
CA LYS A 26 -47.08 -42.88 -11.05
C LYS A 26 -46.45 -42.04 -9.95
N LEU A 27 -47.07 -41.99 -8.77
CA LEU A 27 -46.54 -41.28 -7.61
C LEU A 27 -45.34 -42.02 -6.98
N ALA A 28 -45.36 -43.36 -6.96
CA ALA A 28 -44.23 -44.16 -6.49
C ALA A 28 -42.98 -44.01 -7.37
N ASN A 29 -43.18 -43.79 -8.68
CA ASN A 29 -42.12 -43.57 -9.66
C ASN A 29 -41.76 -42.09 -9.88
N ALA A 30 -42.39 -41.16 -9.14
CA ALA A 30 -42.07 -39.75 -9.27
C ALA A 30 -40.70 -39.47 -8.61
N PRO A 31 -39.76 -38.82 -9.33
CA PRO A 31 -38.48 -38.46 -8.75
C PRO A 31 -38.70 -37.54 -7.54
N ARG A 32 -38.07 -37.86 -6.40
CA ARG A 32 -38.14 -37.02 -5.20
C ARG A 32 -37.65 -35.61 -5.55
N PRO A 33 -38.37 -34.54 -5.15
CA PRO A 33 -37.87 -33.20 -5.35
C PRO A 33 -36.56 -33.04 -4.58
N VAL A 34 -35.46 -32.91 -5.32
CA VAL A 34 -34.17 -32.51 -4.76
C VAL A 34 -34.38 -31.12 -4.18
N PRO A 35 -34.06 -30.86 -2.90
CA PRO A 35 -34.11 -29.52 -2.35
C PRO A 35 -33.30 -28.61 -3.26
N ALA A 36 -33.93 -27.60 -3.85
CA ALA A 36 -33.24 -26.63 -4.66
C ALA A 36 -32.13 -26.02 -3.79
N THR A 37 -30.88 -26.40 -4.04
CA THR A 37 -29.72 -25.69 -3.52
C THR A 37 -29.85 -24.28 -4.06
N ARG A 38 -30.30 -23.35 -3.20
CA ARG A 38 -30.30 -21.93 -3.53
C ARG A 38 -28.86 -21.59 -3.91
N PRO A 39 -28.59 -21.11 -5.13
CA PRO A 39 -27.26 -20.63 -5.46
C PRO A 39 -26.90 -19.59 -4.42
N ARG A 40 -25.77 -19.80 -3.74
CA ARG A 40 -25.21 -18.82 -2.81
C ARG A 40 -25.06 -17.53 -3.61
N PRO A 41 -25.63 -16.40 -3.18
CA PRO A 41 -25.52 -15.16 -3.94
C PRO A 41 -24.02 -14.90 -4.16
N PRO A 42 -23.61 -14.52 -5.38
CA PRO A 42 -22.20 -14.20 -5.63
C PRO A 42 -21.81 -13.14 -4.62
N VAL A 43 -20.75 -13.40 -3.87
CA VAL A 43 -20.17 -12.42 -2.94
C VAL A 43 -19.87 -11.20 -3.80
N GLN A 44 -20.63 -10.12 -3.58
CA GLN A 44 -20.37 -8.82 -4.17
C GLN A 44 -19.12 -8.25 -3.51
N ASP A 45 -17.95 -8.85 -3.78
CA ASP A 45 -16.72 -8.10 -3.66
C ASP A 45 -16.89 -6.89 -4.57
N SER A 46 -16.86 -5.70 -3.96
CA SER A 46 -17.14 -4.46 -4.68
C SER A 46 -16.22 -4.40 -5.89
N ALA A 47 -16.72 -3.95 -7.03
CA ALA A 47 -15.91 -3.89 -8.26
C ALA A 47 -14.57 -3.15 -8.03
N TRP A 48 -14.55 -2.20 -7.10
CA TRP A 48 -13.38 -1.47 -6.62
C TRP A 48 -12.36 -2.34 -5.89
N PHE A 49 -12.80 -3.28 -5.04
CA PHE A 49 -11.89 -4.21 -4.36
C PHE A 49 -11.18 -5.12 -5.36
N ARG A 50 -11.91 -5.67 -6.34
CA ARG A 50 -11.30 -6.49 -7.40
C ARG A 50 -10.34 -5.69 -8.26
N LEU A 51 -10.72 -4.46 -8.63
CA LEU A 51 -9.85 -3.58 -9.42
C LEU A 51 -8.57 -3.22 -8.65
N ALA A 52 -8.67 -2.92 -7.36
CA ALA A 52 -7.53 -2.62 -6.51
C ALA A 52 -6.66 -3.85 -6.26
N GLU A 53 -7.26 -5.02 -6.07
CA GLU A 53 -6.53 -6.28 -5.91
C GLU A 53 -5.75 -6.63 -7.17
N ASP A 54 -6.40 -6.56 -8.34
CA ASP A 54 -5.73 -6.75 -9.61
C ASP A 54 -4.58 -5.75 -9.75
N TRP A 55 -4.79 -4.48 -9.46
CA TRP A 55 -3.74 -3.47 -9.67
C TRP A 55 -2.56 -3.56 -8.70
N LEU A 56 -2.83 -3.77 -7.42
CA LEU A 56 -1.81 -3.76 -6.37
C LEU A 56 -1.16 -5.13 -6.19
N LEU A 57 -1.80 -6.21 -6.63
CA LEU A 57 -1.34 -7.58 -6.42
C LEU A 57 -1.23 -8.39 -7.71
N THR A 58 -1.23 -7.73 -8.88
CA THR A 58 -0.86 -8.36 -10.15
C THR A 58 0.49 -9.03 -9.97
N THR A 59 0.52 -10.31 -10.31
CA THR A 59 1.75 -11.12 -10.38
C THR A 59 1.73 -11.84 -11.72
N GLU A 60 2.91 -12.04 -12.29
CA GLU A 60 3.10 -12.82 -13.51
C GLU A 60 2.47 -14.22 -13.32
N GLU A 61 1.98 -14.82 -14.40
CA GLU A 61 1.38 -16.17 -14.36
C GLU A 61 2.40 -17.23 -13.99
N SER A 62 3.65 -16.99 -14.38
CA SER A 62 4.77 -17.90 -14.32
C SER A 62 6.00 -17.05 -13.92
N VAL A 63 6.70 -17.40 -12.84
CA VAL A 63 7.80 -16.59 -12.28
C VAL A 63 9.12 -17.34 -12.42
N ASN A 64 10.05 -16.74 -13.16
CA ASN A 64 11.41 -17.25 -13.29
C ASN A 64 12.13 -17.24 -11.91
N PRO A 65 12.69 -18.37 -11.45
CA PRO A 65 13.38 -18.48 -10.16
C PRO A 65 14.52 -17.47 -9.97
N PHE A 66 15.22 -17.08 -11.03
CA PHE A 66 16.29 -16.09 -10.98
C PHE A 66 15.76 -14.70 -10.60
N HIS A 67 14.69 -14.26 -11.27
CA HIS A 67 14.03 -12.98 -10.98
C HIS A 67 13.45 -12.95 -9.56
N PHE A 68 12.82 -14.05 -9.15
CA PHE A 68 12.30 -14.19 -7.80
C PHE A 68 13.41 -14.08 -6.74
N THR A 69 14.54 -14.77 -6.95
CA THR A 69 15.69 -14.70 -6.04
C THR A 69 16.22 -13.27 -5.91
N GLY A 70 16.34 -12.54 -7.02
CA GLY A 70 16.72 -11.13 -7.01
C GLY A 70 15.76 -10.26 -6.19
N ARG A 71 14.45 -10.44 -6.36
CA ARG A 71 13.42 -9.72 -5.58
C ARG A 71 13.49 -10.05 -4.09
N VAL A 72 13.72 -11.31 -3.73
CA VAL A 72 13.89 -11.72 -2.33
C VAL A 72 15.14 -11.06 -1.71
N LEU A 73 16.28 -11.08 -2.41
CA LEU A 73 17.51 -10.44 -1.92
C LEU A 73 17.31 -8.92 -1.73
N ALA A 74 16.71 -8.25 -2.72
CA ALA A 74 16.38 -6.83 -2.62
C ALA A 74 15.46 -6.56 -1.42
N PHE A 75 14.42 -7.37 -1.23
CA PHE A 75 13.49 -7.24 -0.12
C PHE A 75 14.18 -7.40 1.24
N LEU A 76 15.08 -8.37 1.40
CA LEU A 76 15.82 -8.56 2.64
C LEU A 76 16.70 -7.34 2.97
N VAL A 77 17.35 -6.75 1.97
CA VAL A 77 18.12 -5.51 2.15
C VAL A 77 17.20 -4.38 2.62
N LEU A 78 16.03 -4.21 2.00
CA LEU A 78 15.05 -3.18 2.37
C LEU A 78 14.47 -3.40 3.77
N VAL A 79 14.26 -4.65 4.21
CA VAL A 79 13.83 -4.97 5.58
C VAL A 79 14.90 -4.55 6.57
N LEU A 80 16.16 -4.93 6.35
CA LEU A 80 17.27 -4.60 7.26
C LEU A 80 17.49 -3.09 7.34
N TRP A 81 17.48 -2.42 6.19
CA TRP A 81 17.71 -0.99 6.13
C TRP A 81 16.51 -0.19 6.68
N GLY A 82 15.28 -0.57 6.32
CA GLY A 82 14.05 0.02 6.85
C GLY A 82 13.92 -0.17 8.36
N TRP A 83 14.29 -1.35 8.88
CA TRP A 83 14.35 -1.60 10.33
C TRP A 83 15.32 -0.66 11.02
N ARG A 84 16.52 -0.49 10.44
CA ARG A 84 17.50 0.46 10.97
C ARG A 84 16.94 1.87 10.96
N PHE A 85 16.30 2.33 9.89
CA PHE A 85 15.67 3.66 9.88
C PHE A 85 14.64 3.83 11.00
N MET A 86 13.69 2.89 11.15
CA MET A 86 12.61 2.98 12.15
C MET A 86 13.04 2.85 13.61
N THR A 87 14.16 2.18 13.87
CA THR A 87 14.65 1.96 15.24
C THR A 87 15.72 2.94 15.68
N THR A 88 16.21 3.77 14.77
CA THR A 88 17.21 4.79 15.10
C THR A 88 16.52 6.06 15.55
N PRO A 89 16.85 6.63 16.72
CA PRO A 89 16.25 7.86 17.18
C PRO A 89 16.42 9.00 16.17
N LEU A 90 15.35 9.78 15.99
CA LEU A 90 15.30 10.94 15.09
C LEU A 90 16.46 11.92 15.34
N GLU A 91 16.82 12.09 16.61
CA GLU A 91 17.80 13.07 17.09
C GLU A 91 19.22 12.77 16.60
N THR A 92 19.51 11.54 16.16
CA THR A 92 20.85 11.18 15.68
C THR A 92 21.08 11.57 14.22
N ASN A 93 20.07 12.10 13.51
CA ASN A 93 20.14 12.43 12.08
C ASN A 93 20.63 11.26 11.19
N TYR A 94 20.38 10.02 11.58
CA TYR A 94 20.90 8.86 10.85
C TYR A 94 20.39 8.78 9.40
N THR A 95 19.15 9.22 9.15
CA THR A 95 18.56 9.28 7.81
C THR A 95 19.29 10.30 6.93
N GLY A 96 19.48 11.53 7.43
CA GLY A 96 20.19 12.60 6.73
C GLY A 96 21.68 12.34 6.51
N GLU A 97 22.31 11.48 7.31
CA GLU A 97 23.69 11.03 7.09
C GLU A 97 23.79 9.76 6.24
N SER A 98 22.66 9.18 5.83
CA SER A 98 22.65 7.95 5.06
C SER A 98 23.04 8.19 3.60
N PHE A 99 23.49 7.12 2.94
CA PHE A 99 23.75 7.17 1.49
C PHE A 99 22.50 7.59 0.69
N LEU A 100 21.30 7.25 1.16
CA LEU A 100 20.07 7.54 0.43
C LEU A 100 19.72 9.03 0.46
N HIS A 101 20.12 9.75 1.52
CA HIS A 101 20.03 11.21 1.55
C HIS A 101 20.74 11.84 0.35
N LEU A 102 21.96 11.37 0.03
CA LEU A 102 22.71 11.85 -1.14
C LEU A 102 21.98 11.62 -2.47
N VAL A 103 21.16 10.58 -2.55
CA VAL A 103 20.32 10.28 -3.73
C VAL A 103 19.07 11.17 -3.75
N ASN A 104 18.53 11.54 -2.59
CA ASN A 104 17.38 12.43 -2.45
C ASN A 104 17.74 13.90 -2.78
N LEU A 105 18.96 14.34 -2.45
CA LEU A 105 19.41 15.72 -2.58
C LEU A 105 19.22 16.34 -3.98
N PRO A 106 19.58 15.69 -5.10
CA PRO A 106 19.31 16.25 -6.43
C PRO A 106 17.83 16.55 -6.68
N PHE A 107 16.92 15.73 -6.13
CA PHE A 107 15.49 15.94 -6.23
C PHE A 107 14.99 17.04 -5.29
N HIS A 108 15.63 17.22 -4.14
CA HIS A 108 15.42 18.38 -3.27
C HIS A 108 15.78 19.68 -4.00
N GLU A 109 17.01 19.77 -4.52
CA GLU A 109 17.46 20.98 -5.24
C GLU A 109 16.62 21.26 -6.50
N ALA A 110 16.31 20.22 -7.27
CA ALA A 110 15.41 20.35 -8.42
C ALA A 110 14.00 20.79 -8.02
N GLY A 111 13.54 20.37 -6.84
CA GLY A 111 12.29 20.78 -6.24
C GLY A 111 12.19 22.29 -6.04
N HIS A 112 13.23 22.92 -5.50
CA HIS A 112 13.27 24.39 -5.38
C HIS A 112 13.07 25.08 -6.74
N LEU A 113 13.75 24.60 -7.78
CA LEU A 113 13.65 25.16 -9.13
C LEU A 113 12.27 24.93 -9.75
N LEU A 114 11.72 23.72 -9.61
CA LEU A 114 10.43 23.34 -10.18
C LEU A 114 9.28 24.15 -9.57
N PHE A 115 9.34 24.40 -8.26
CA PHE A 115 8.29 25.13 -7.55
C PHE A 115 8.52 26.64 -7.47
N MET A 116 9.62 27.14 -8.01
CA MET A 116 9.92 28.58 -8.09
C MET A 116 8.78 29.44 -8.66
N PRO A 117 8.08 29.04 -9.74
CA PRO A 117 7.00 29.85 -10.32
C PRO A 117 5.81 30.08 -9.38
N PHE A 118 5.68 29.30 -8.30
CA PHE A 118 4.57 29.40 -7.34
C PHE A 118 4.89 30.30 -6.14
N GLY A 119 5.97 31.08 -6.22
CA GLY A 119 6.36 32.06 -5.20
C GLY A 119 7.27 31.50 -4.11
N ARG A 120 7.77 32.39 -3.23
CA ARG A 120 8.86 32.09 -2.29
C ARG A 120 8.57 30.93 -1.35
N PHE A 121 7.38 30.89 -0.75
CA PHE A 121 6.97 29.79 0.13
C PHE A 121 7.06 28.43 -0.59
N MET A 122 6.47 28.35 -1.78
CA MET A 122 6.51 27.13 -2.59
C MET A 122 7.90 26.82 -3.13
N THR A 123 8.72 27.82 -3.40
CA THR A 123 10.13 27.61 -3.77
C THR A 123 10.86 26.87 -2.64
N ILE A 124 10.75 27.36 -1.40
CA ILE A 124 11.44 26.75 -0.25
C ILE A 124 10.85 25.37 0.06
N LEU A 125 9.52 25.26 0.17
CA LEU A 125 8.82 23.99 0.39
C LEU A 125 9.09 22.98 -0.74
N GLY A 126 9.34 23.49 -1.94
CA GLY A 126 9.66 22.74 -3.14
C GLY A 126 10.80 21.76 -2.96
N GLY A 127 11.78 22.07 -2.11
CA GLY A 127 12.87 21.15 -1.78
C GLY A 127 12.36 19.82 -1.23
N SER A 128 11.79 19.85 -0.03
CA SER A 128 11.23 18.66 0.61
C SER A 128 10.10 18.01 -0.20
N LEU A 129 9.31 18.79 -0.94
CA LEU A 129 8.29 18.24 -1.85
C LEU A 129 8.91 17.49 -3.03
N GLY A 130 9.98 18.00 -3.63
CA GLY A 130 10.65 17.38 -4.77
C GLY A 130 11.20 16.01 -4.43
N GLN A 131 11.90 15.89 -3.30
CA GLN A 131 12.44 14.61 -2.84
C GLN A 131 11.34 13.59 -2.49
N ILE A 132 10.18 14.00 -1.97
CA ILE A 132 9.05 13.10 -1.68
C ILE A 132 8.27 12.74 -2.96
N LEU A 133 8.11 13.70 -3.87
CA LEU A 133 7.32 13.53 -5.08
C LEU A 133 7.99 12.56 -6.07
N MET A 134 9.31 12.58 -6.17
CA MET A 134 10.03 11.71 -7.09
C MET A 134 9.74 10.20 -6.87
N PRO A 135 9.91 9.62 -5.66
CA PRO A 135 9.54 8.23 -5.43
C PRO A 135 8.05 7.96 -5.61
N LEU A 136 7.16 8.94 -5.36
CA LEU A 136 5.74 8.80 -5.67
C LEU A 136 5.46 8.73 -7.18
N VAL A 137 6.21 9.47 -8.00
CA VAL A 137 6.16 9.37 -9.47
C VAL A 137 6.66 8.00 -9.92
N CYS A 138 7.73 7.48 -9.31
CA CYS A 138 8.20 6.11 -9.55
C CYS A 138 7.14 5.08 -9.17
N LEU A 139 6.50 5.21 -8.00
CA LEU A 139 5.40 4.35 -7.55
C LEU A 139 4.26 4.35 -8.57
N GLY A 140 3.80 5.53 -8.99
CA GLY A 140 2.78 5.66 -10.02
C GLY A 140 3.22 5.03 -11.35
N THR A 141 4.47 5.23 -11.76
CA THR A 141 4.98 4.64 -13.01
C THR A 141 5.01 3.11 -12.95
N PHE A 142 5.46 2.54 -11.82
CA PHE A 142 5.51 1.10 -11.63
C PHE A 142 4.11 0.46 -11.64
N LEU A 143 3.12 1.11 -11.04
CA LEU A 143 1.75 0.61 -11.03
C LEU A 143 1.01 0.83 -12.35
N LEU A 144 1.17 2.01 -12.96
CA LEU A 144 0.35 2.40 -14.11
C LEU A 144 0.93 1.92 -15.44
N LYS A 145 2.24 2.03 -15.61
CA LYS A 145 2.93 1.86 -16.89
C LYS A 145 3.60 0.50 -17.01
N THR A 146 4.39 0.12 -16.02
CA THR A 146 5.16 -1.15 -16.09
C THR A 146 4.39 -2.33 -15.51
N ARG A 147 3.30 -2.09 -14.76
CA ARG A 147 2.52 -3.13 -14.07
C ARG A 147 3.42 -4.01 -13.18
N ASP A 148 4.32 -3.37 -12.43
CA ASP A 148 5.23 -4.00 -11.48
C ASP A 148 4.90 -3.57 -10.04
N PRO A 149 3.98 -4.26 -9.34
CA PRO A 149 3.67 -3.93 -7.96
C PRO A 149 4.82 -4.12 -6.99
N PHE A 150 5.78 -5.01 -7.29
CA PHE A 150 6.95 -5.19 -6.43
C PHE A 150 7.84 -3.95 -6.49
N GLY A 151 8.15 -3.46 -7.70
CA GLY A 151 8.80 -2.16 -7.88
C GLY A 151 8.03 -1.01 -7.22
N GLY A 152 6.70 -1.05 -7.28
CA GLY A 152 5.82 -0.14 -6.54
C GLY A 152 6.06 -0.17 -5.03
N SER A 153 6.14 -1.35 -4.41
CA SER A 153 6.44 -1.48 -2.98
C SER A 153 7.81 -0.91 -2.61
N VAL A 154 8.83 -1.06 -3.48
CA VAL A 154 10.16 -0.46 -3.30
C VAL A 154 10.09 1.07 -3.40
N ALA A 155 9.32 1.61 -4.36
CA ALA A 155 9.13 3.05 -4.46
C ALA A 155 8.38 3.64 -3.26
N LEU A 156 7.39 2.92 -2.71
CA LEU A 156 6.71 3.32 -1.48
C LEU A 156 7.66 3.29 -0.27
N TRP A 157 8.56 2.30 -0.19
CA TRP A 157 9.63 2.25 0.81
C TRP A 157 10.55 3.48 0.69
N TRP A 158 10.89 3.90 -0.53
CA TRP A 158 11.71 5.10 -0.76
C TRP A 158 10.96 6.39 -0.40
N THR A 159 9.66 6.49 -0.67
CA THR A 159 8.82 7.58 -0.17
C THR A 159 8.82 7.61 1.36
N ALA A 160 8.68 6.46 2.01
CA ALA A 160 8.70 6.34 3.45
C ALA A 160 10.02 6.87 4.04
N GLU A 161 11.14 6.49 3.44
CA GLU A 161 12.45 6.98 3.85
C GLU A 161 12.58 8.49 3.70
N ASN A 162 12.08 9.09 2.61
CA ASN A 162 12.11 10.54 2.41
C ASN A 162 11.38 11.30 3.53
N PHE A 163 10.26 10.78 4.04
CA PHE A 163 9.58 11.38 5.20
C PHE A 163 10.42 11.32 6.49
N MET A 164 11.23 10.27 6.65
CA MET A 164 12.15 10.11 7.79
C MET A 164 13.44 10.92 7.59
N ASP A 165 13.86 11.15 6.36
CA ASP A 165 15.02 11.96 5.95
C ASP A 165 14.79 13.46 6.17
N VAL A 166 13.58 13.96 5.84
CA VAL A 166 13.21 15.35 6.11
C VAL A 166 13.02 15.63 7.61
N ALA A 167 12.70 14.61 8.41
CA ALA A 167 12.32 14.81 9.81
C ALA A 167 13.41 15.45 10.69
N PRO A 168 14.69 15.03 10.68
CA PRO A 168 15.76 15.72 11.40
C PRO A 168 15.91 17.18 10.98
N TYR A 169 15.74 17.47 9.69
CA TYR A 169 15.82 18.83 9.16
C TYR A 169 14.66 19.71 9.64
N ILE A 170 13.44 19.16 9.77
CA ILE A 170 12.34 19.83 10.47
C ILE A 170 12.69 20.04 11.94
N ASN A 171 13.22 19.00 12.59
CA ASN A 171 13.52 19.01 14.02
C ASN A 171 14.57 20.06 14.42
N ASP A 172 15.48 20.35 13.49
CA ASP A 172 16.53 21.34 13.63
C ASP A 172 16.06 22.78 13.33
N ALA A 173 14.82 23.00 12.89
CA ALA A 173 14.39 24.32 12.39
C ALA A 173 14.66 25.49 13.35
N ARG A 174 14.53 25.32 14.68
CA ARG A 174 14.92 26.38 15.64
C ARG A 174 16.40 26.41 15.97
N ALA A 175 17.02 25.23 16.04
CA ALA A 175 18.41 25.09 16.45
C ALA A 175 19.34 25.53 15.32
N MET A 176 19.07 25.11 14.09
CA MET A 176 19.83 25.39 12.87
C MET A 176 21.28 24.93 12.97
N ASP A 177 21.50 23.80 13.64
CA ASP A 177 22.81 23.21 13.90
C ASP A 177 23.26 22.22 12.82
N LEU A 178 22.35 21.74 11.98
CA LEU A 178 22.71 20.82 10.89
C LEU A 178 23.57 21.51 9.82
N LEU A 179 24.59 20.79 9.36
CA LEU A 179 25.41 21.21 8.23
C LEU A 179 24.59 21.08 6.95
N LEU A 180 24.39 22.21 6.26
CA LEU A 180 23.68 22.25 4.98
C LEU A 180 24.62 21.82 3.84
N LEU A 181 24.05 21.54 2.67
CA LEU A 181 24.76 21.22 1.42
C LEU A 181 25.93 22.16 1.10
N GLY A 182 25.79 23.45 1.44
CA GLY A 182 26.82 24.47 1.20
C GLY A 182 28.05 24.38 2.12
N GLY A 183 28.08 23.46 3.08
CA GLY A 183 29.15 23.36 4.08
C GLY A 183 29.04 24.37 5.21
N PHE A 184 27.86 25.00 5.37
CA PHE A 184 27.54 25.94 6.43
C PHE A 184 26.28 25.50 7.16
N THR A 185 26.14 25.89 8.42
CA THR A 185 24.92 25.70 9.21
C THR A 185 23.89 26.80 8.93
N GLY A 186 22.63 26.56 9.31
CA GLY A 186 21.59 27.60 9.21
C GLY A 186 21.82 28.80 10.15
N LYS A 187 22.71 28.67 11.14
CA LYS A 187 23.17 29.82 11.95
C LYS A 187 24.12 30.74 11.19
N GLU A 188 24.89 30.19 10.26
CA GLU A 188 25.89 30.91 9.48
C GLU A 188 25.30 31.57 8.23
N VAL A 189 24.24 30.97 7.68
CA VAL A 189 23.56 31.45 6.48
C VAL A 189 22.04 31.33 6.62
N ASP A 190 21.30 32.34 6.14
CA ASP A 190 19.83 32.31 6.07
C ASP A 190 19.34 31.44 4.89
N ALA A 191 19.70 30.16 4.94
CA ALA A 191 19.39 29.17 3.92
C ALA A 191 18.69 27.92 4.48
N HIS A 192 18.30 27.93 5.76
CA HIS A 192 17.63 26.79 6.37
C HIS A 192 16.13 26.79 6.01
N ASP A 193 15.72 25.86 5.15
CA ASP A 193 14.37 25.83 4.57
C ASP A 193 13.28 25.73 5.63
N TRP A 194 13.40 24.77 6.56
CA TRP A 194 12.36 24.54 7.56
C TRP A 194 12.27 25.64 8.62
N ASN A 195 13.38 26.29 8.98
CA ASN A 195 13.33 27.53 9.77
C ASN A 195 12.50 28.59 9.05
N ASN A 196 12.82 28.84 7.78
CA ASN A 196 12.15 29.83 6.96
C ASN A 196 10.66 29.53 6.78
N LEU A 197 10.29 28.29 6.45
CA LEU A 197 8.89 27.87 6.29
C LEU A 197 8.09 28.04 7.57
N LEU A 198 8.62 27.56 8.70
CA LEU A 198 7.91 27.63 9.97
C LEU A 198 7.84 29.08 10.49
N THR A 199 8.84 29.90 10.20
CA THR A 199 8.79 31.35 10.50
C THR A 199 7.70 32.04 9.68
N MET A 200 7.60 31.77 8.37
CA MET A 200 6.54 32.32 7.52
C MET A 200 5.13 31.93 8.00
N LEU A 201 4.97 30.74 8.59
CA LEU A 201 3.71 30.25 9.13
C LEU A 201 3.45 30.70 10.59
N GLY A 202 4.45 31.24 11.30
CA GLY A 202 4.37 31.51 12.74
C GLY A 202 4.31 30.23 13.59
N TRP A 203 4.88 29.12 13.09
CA TRP A 203 4.79 27.77 13.62
C TRP A 203 6.12 27.21 14.13
N LEU A 204 7.12 28.07 14.28
CA LEU A 204 8.49 27.68 14.63
C LEU A 204 8.57 26.85 15.94
N GLN A 205 7.67 27.10 16.90
CA GLN A 205 7.52 26.35 18.15
C GLN A 205 7.05 24.89 17.98
N TYR A 206 6.53 24.52 16.82
CA TYR A 206 5.99 23.18 16.54
C TYR A 206 6.97 22.27 15.78
N ASP A 207 8.18 22.73 15.48
CA ASP A 207 9.24 22.00 14.78
C ASP A 207 9.40 20.53 15.25
N HIS A 208 9.60 20.27 16.54
CA HIS A 208 9.76 18.92 17.07
C HIS A 208 8.48 18.07 16.91
N GLY A 209 7.30 18.68 16.99
CA GLY A 209 6.03 18.00 16.79
C GLY A 209 5.84 17.58 15.33
N LEU A 210 6.15 18.49 14.39
CA LEU A 210 6.09 18.25 12.95
C LEU A 210 7.15 17.23 12.51
N ALA A 211 8.35 17.29 13.09
CA ALA A 211 9.40 16.31 12.84
C ALA A 211 8.97 14.90 13.25
N LYS A 212 8.41 14.74 14.45
CA LYS A 212 7.86 13.45 14.92
C LYS A 212 6.69 12.98 14.06
N LEU A 213 5.85 13.89 13.59
CA LEU A 213 4.77 13.56 12.66
C LEU A 213 5.32 13.03 11.33
N SER A 214 6.29 13.72 10.73
CA SER A 214 6.94 13.30 9.48
C SER A 214 7.60 11.93 9.64
N TYR A 215 8.41 11.76 10.69
CA TYR A 215 9.07 10.50 10.99
C TYR A 215 8.07 9.36 11.26
N GLY A 216 6.97 9.64 11.97
CA GLY A 216 5.88 8.69 12.21
C GLY A 216 5.14 8.29 10.93
N MET A 217 4.86 9.25 10.02
CA MET A 217 4.31 8.97 8.70
C MET A 217 5.25 8.06 7.90
N GLY A 218 6.55 8.39 7.86
CA GLY A 218 7.57 7.55 7.24
C GLY A 218 7.56 6.14 7.82
N THR A 219 7.52 5.98 9.14
CA THR A 219 7.44 4.67 9.80
C THR A 219 6.21 3.86 9.36
N VAL A 220 5.03 4.48 9.30
CA VAL A 220 3.81 3.79 8.85
C VAL A 220 3.91 3.38 7.38
N LEU A 221 4.36 4.28 6.50
CA LEU A 221 4.55 3.97 5.08
C LEU A 221 5.60 2.88 4.87
N MET A 222 6.66 2.85 5.67
CA MET A 222 7.72 1.85 5.66
C MET A 222 7.14 0.47 5.96
N LEU A 223 6.35 0.34 7.03
CA LEU A 223 5.68 -0.91 7.40
C LEU A 223 4.70 -1.37 6.31
N LEU A 224 3.94 -0.45 5.72
CA LEU A 224 3.03 -0.76 4.62
C LEU A 224 3.78 -1.26 3.38
N ALA A 225 4.89 -0.62 3.02
CA ALA A 225 5.73 -1.03 1.90
C ALA A 225 6.32 -2.44 2.12
N LEU A 226 6.85 -2.71 3.31
CA LEU A 226 7.40 -4.02 3.64
C LEU A 226 6.33 -5.12 3.69
N ALA A 227 5.16 -4.83 4.27
CA ALA A 227 4.04 -5.78 4.29
C ALA A 227 3.54 -6.08 2.87
N TRP A 228 3.44 -5.06 2.02
CA TRP A 228 3.04 -5.22 0.62
C TRP A 228 4.06 -6.03 -0.18
N GLY A 229 5.35 -5.71 -0.06
CA GLY A 229 6.44 -6.47 -0.68
C GLY A 229 6.46 -7.95 -0.25
N ALA A 230 6.28 -8.22 1.05
CA ALA A 230 6.20 -9.58 1.58
C ALA A 230 5.01 -10.37 1.01
N MET A 231 3.83 -9.73 0.92
CA MET A 231 2.64 -10.34 0.33
C MET A 231 2.84 -10.66 -1.16
N LEU A 232 3.48 -9.75 -1.92
CA LEU A 232 3.79 -9.96 -3.33
C LEU A 232 4.77 -11.11 -3.53
N LEU A 233 5.84 -11.18 -2.74
CA LEU A 233 6.79 -12.29 -2.77
C LEU A 233 6.12 -13.62 -2.42
N HIS A 234 5.21 -13.64 -1.44
CA HIS A 234 4.45 -14.84 -1.10
C HIS A 234 3.57 -15.31 -2.27
N ARG A 235 2.93 -14.39 -3.00
CA ARG A 235 2.16 -14.71 -4.21
C ARG A 235 3.05 -15.23 -5.33
N GLN A 236 4.20 -14.60 -5.57
CA GLN A 236 5.17 -15.01 -6.59
C GLN A 236 5.74 -16.40 -6.30
N TYR A 237 6.04 -16.71 -5.04
CA TYR A 237 6.53 -18.04 -4.62
C TYR A 237 5.59 -19.18 -5.01
N ARG A 238 4.26 -18.95 -4.93
CA ARG A 238 3.24 -19.95 -5.32
C ARG A 238 3.13 -20.16 -6.83
N ARG A 239 3.74 -19.31 -7.63
CA ARG A 239 3.72 -19.31 -9.10
C ARG A 239 5.11 -19.50 -9.71
N LEU A 240 6.04 -20.05 -8.93
CA LEU A 240 7.38 -20.36 -9.42
C LEU A 240 7.31 -21.49 -10.45
N ASP A 241 7.97 -21.25 -11.58
CA ASP A 241 8.11 -22.24 -12.64
C ASP A 241 9.27 -23.17 -12.28
N TRP A 242 8.93 -24.30 -11.65
CA TRP A 242 9.88 -25.39 -11.37
C TRP A 242 9.87 -26.43 -12.48
#